data_AF-A0A930ZCJ6-F1
#
_entry.id   AF-A0A930ZCJ6-F1
#
_cell.length_a   1.000
_cell.length_b   1.000
_cell.length_c   1.000
_cell.angle_alpha   90.00
_cell.angle_beta   90.00
_cell.angle_gamma   90.00
#
_symmetry.space_group_name_H-M   'P 1'
#
loop_
_entity.id
_entity.type
_entity.pdbx_description
1 polymer ?
#
loop_
_entity_poly.entity_id
_entity_poly.type
_entity_poly.pdbx_seq_one_letter_code
_entity_poly.pdbx_strand_id
1 'polypeptide(L)' 'MAESELGVLSSQCLDRRIPDKQTLIEEVAAWEDRRNKNHAKADWQFTTADARVKLNRLYPSL' A
#
# COMPACT_ATOMS: atom_id res chain seq x y z
N MET A 1 -4.59 -5.94 2.06
CA MET A 1 -3.28 -5.35 2.41
C MET A 1 -2.65 -4.59 1.24
N ALA A 2 -2.88 -4.96 -0.02
CA ALA A 2 -2.21 -4.33 -1.18
C ALA A 2 -2.92 -3.10 -1.78
N GLU A 3 -4.25 -3.01 -1.71
CA GLU A 3 -4.98 -2.00 -2.49
C GLU A 3 -4.86 -0.57 -1.94
N SER A 4 -4.88 -0.39 -0.61
CA SER A 4 -4.75 0.94 0.00
C SER A 4 -3.33 1.51 -0.12
N GLU A 5 -2.32 0.65 -0.08
CA GLU A 5 -0.90 1.05 -0.13
C GLU A 5 -0.47 1.54 -1.52
N LEU A 6 -1.02 0.92 -2.58
CA LEU A 6 -0.75 1.33 -3.96
C LEU A 6 -1.30 2.73 -4.27
N GLY A 7 -2.48 3.07 -3.74
CA GLY A 7 -3.04 4.43 -3.87
C GLY A 7 -2.18 5.49 -3.16
N VAL A 8 -1.70 5.17 -1.95
CA VAL A 8 -0.81 6.08 -1.20
C VAL A 8 0.53 6.22 -1.91
N LEU A 9 1.14 5.13 -2.39
CA LEU A 9 2.36 5.17 -3.20
C LEU A 9 2.16 6.02 -4.45
N SER A 10 1.02 5.86 -5.14
CA SER A 10 0.70 6.65 -6.33
C SER A 10 0.64 8.14 -6.01
N SER A 11 -0.05 8.53 -4.94
CA SER A 11 -0.21 9.94 -4.56
C SER A 11 1.03 10.57 -3.92
N GLN A 12 1.87 9.80 -3.23
CA GLN A 12 3.00 10.34 -2.45
C GLN A 12 4.36 10.20 -3.13
N CYS A 13 4.50 9.24 -4.05
CA CYS A 13 5.78 8.92 -4.69
C CYS A 13 5.68 9.02 -6.22
N LEU A 14 4.57 8.56 -6.80
CA LEU A 14 4.42 8.42 -8.25
C LEU A 14 3.53 9.51 -8.90
N ASP A 15 3.21 10.58 -8.19
CA ASP A 15 2.38 11.70 -8.70
C ASP A 15 3.13 12.59 -9.72
N ARG A 16 4.35 12.18 -10.09
CA ARG A 16 5.21 12.83 -11.06
C ARG A 16 5.72 11.84 -12.10
N ARG A 17 6.05 12.35 -13.27
CA ARG A 17 6.68 11.54 -14.32
C ARG A 17 8.08 11.14 -13.88
N ILE A 18 8.34 9.83 -13.82
CA ILE A 18 9.66 9.27 -13.56
C ILE A 18 10.31 8.89 -14.90
N PRO A 19 11.53 9.37 -15.18
CA PRO A 19 12.14 9.27 -16.51
C PRO A 19 12.58 7.85 -16.89
N ASP A 20 12.92 7.02 -15.90
CA ASP A 20 13.47 5.68 -16.13
C ASP A 20 13.15 4.71 -14.99
N LYS A 21 13.28 3.41 -15.31
CA LYS A 21 12.95 2.32 -14.39
C LYS A 21 13.86 2.29 -13.16
N GLN A 22 15.12 2.69 -13.30
CA GLN A 22 16.08 2.66 -12.19
C GLN A 22 15.70 3.69 -11.13
N THR A 23 15.42 4.93 -11.56
CA THR A 23 14.92 6.00 -10.69
C THR A 23 13.61 5.59 -10.01
N LEU A 24 12.72 4.91 -10.73
CA LEU A 24 11.46 4.41 -10.16
C LEU A 24 11.71 3.43 -9.01
N ILE A 25 12.64 2.49 -9.17
CA ILE A 25 12.96 1.49 -8.14
C ILE A 25 13.53 2.16 -6.90
N GLU A 26 14.45 3.11 -7.08
CA GLU A 26 15.09 3.83 -5.98
C GLU A 26 14.09 4.68 -5.18
N GLU A 27 13.20 5.39 -5.86
CA GLU A 27 12.15 6.21 -5.24
C GLU A 27 11.14 5.35 -4.48
N VAL A 28 10.72 4.21 -5.05
CA VAL A 28 9.82 3.26 -4.37
C VAL A 28 10.48 2.65 -3.14
N ALA A 29 11.74 2.23 -3.24
CA ALA A 29 12.47 1.65 -2.11
C ALA A 29 12.68 2.67 -0.98
N ALA A 30 13.03 3.92 -1.31
CA ALA A 30 13.18 5.00 -0.33
C ALA A 30 11.84 5.36 0.32
N TRP A 31 10.75 5.38 -0.46
CA TRP A 31 9.41 5.60 0.06
C TRP A 31 8.99 4.48 1.02
N GLU A 32 9.22 3.21 0.64
CA GLU A 32 8.89 2.03 1.43
C GLU A 32 9.66 2.01 2.76
N ASP A 33 10.98 2.25 2.72
CA ASP A 33 11.82 2.31 3.92
C ASP A 33 11.35 3.42 4.88
N ARG A 34 11.01 4.60 4.35
CA ARG A 34 10.44 5.70 5.15
C ARG A 34 9.09 5.33 5.77
N ARG A 35 8.21 4.66 5.01
CA ARG A 35 6.89 4.19 5.46
C ARG A 35 7.01 3.16 6.58
N ASN A 36 7.92 2.22 6.42
CA ASN A 36 8.21 1.16 7.38
C ASN A 36 8.84 1.72 8.66
N LYS A 37 9.80 2.65 8.55
CA LYS A 37 10.43 3.33 9.69
C LYS A 37 9.46 4.20 10.49
N ASN A 38 8.53 4.86 9.81
CA ASN A 38 7.52 5.68 10.48
C ASN A 38 6.47 4.86 11.23
N HIS A 39 6.62 3.54 11.32
CA HIS A 39 5.63 2.62 11.91
C HIS A 39 4.22 2.99 11.46
N ALA A 40 4.08 3.37 10.18
CA ALA A 40 2.80 3.60 9.59
C ALA A 40 2.17 2.21 9.43
N LYS A 41 1.77 1.62 10.55
CA LYS A 41 0.82 0.55 10.61
C LYS A 41 -0.40 1.16 9.97
N ALA A 42 -0.84 0.59 8.85
CA ALA A 42 -2.20 0.86 8.41
C ALA A 42 -3.10 0.68 9.65
N ASP A 43 -3.89 1.72 9.95
CA ASP A 43 -4.82 1.73 11.08
C ASP A 43 -5.95 0.77 10.72
N TRP A 44 -5.63 -0.52 10.81
CA TRP A 44 -6.52 -1.61 10.46
C TRP A 44 -7.59 -1.65 11.53
N GLN A 45 -8.73 -1.02 11.25
CA GLN A 45 -9.88 -1.06 12.14
C GLN A 45 -10.51 -2.46 12.27
N PHE A 46 -10.08 -3.42 11.43
CA PHE A 46 -10.58 -4.78 11.40
C PHE A 46 -9.42 -5.75 11.21
N THR A 47 -9.45 -6.87 11.94
CA THR A 47 -8.53 -7.99 11.68
C THR A 47 -8.81 -8.60 10.30
N THR A 48 -7.87 -9.36 9.74
CA THR A 48 -8.09 -10.07 8.45
C THR A 48 -9.34 -10.96 8.49
N ALA A 49 -9.65 -11.55 9.65
CA ALA A 49 -10.85 -12.34 9.85
C ALA A 49 -12.12 -11.46 9.78
N ASP A 50 -12.14 -10.33 10.50
CA ASP A 50 -13.27 -9.39 10.48
C ASP A 50 -13.48 -8.76 9.09
N ALA A 51 -12.40 -8.46 8.38
CA ALA A 51 -12.44 -7.93 7.03
C ALA A 51 -13.09 -8.91 6.05
N ARG A 52 -12.82 -10.23 6.17
CA ARG A 52 -13.46 -11.26 5.34
C ARG A 52 -14.96 -11.39 5.60
N VAL A 53 -15.39 -11.20 6.85
CA VAL A 53 -16.82 -11.20 7.19
C VAL A 53 -17.51 -9.95 6.63
N LYS A 54 -16.93 -8.76 6.83
CA LYS A 54 -17.53 -7.50 6.34
C LYS A 54 -17.47 -7.33 4.83
N LEU A 55 -16.41 -7.83 4.18
CA LEU A 55 -16.18 -7.72 2.74
C LEU A 55 -16.44 -9.05 2.01
N ASN A 56 -17.31 -9.90 2.56
CA ASN A 56 -17.62 -11.23 2.04
C ASN A 56 -18.02 -11.21 0.55
N ARG A 57 -18.65 -10.13 0.08
CA ARG A 57 -19.00 -9.93 -1.33
C ARG A 57 -17.77 -9.77 -2.25
N LEU A 58 -16.69 -9.18 -1.76
CA LEU A 58 -15.46 -8.94 -2.52
C LEU A 58 -14.48 -10.12 -2.40
N TYR A 59 -14.56 -10.89 -1.32
CA TYR A 59 -13.73 -12.06 -1.07
C TYR A 59 -14.61 -13.26 -0.73
N PRO A 60 -15.26 -13.89 -1.72
CA PRO A 60 -15.92 -15.17 -1.50
C PRO A 60 -14.86 -16.18 -1.00
N SER A 61 -15.22 -16.91 0.05
CA SER A 61 -14.36 -17.89 0.72
C SER A 61 -13.70 -18.86 -0.28
N LEU A 62 -12.37 -19.00 -0.16
CA LEU A 62 -11.56 -20.02 -0.86
C LEU A 62 -12.03 -21.44 -0.54
#